data_AF-A0A7X9HUV6-F1
#
_entry.id   AF-A0A7X9HUV6-F1
#
_cell.length_a   1.000
_cell.length_b   1.000
_cell.length_c   1.000
_cell.angle_alpha   90.00
_cell.angle_beta   90.00
_cell.angle_gamma   90.00
#
_symmetry.space_group_name_H-M   'P 1'
#
loop_
_entity.id
_entity.type
_entity.pdbx_description
1 polymer ?
#
loop_
_entity_poly.entity_id
_entity_poly.type
_entity_poly.pdbx_seq_one_letter_code
_entity_poly.pdbx_strand_id
1 'polypeptide(L)'
;MIIYSNDAGVELILNQRPIKSGTSLIDNEYTTFIEVNVSGNTGYLFKSNTEDDPNVLIWSSNGAVFELTSKIESEQLLLIAESIKK
;
A
#
# COMPACT_ATOMS: atom_id res chain seq x y z
N MET A 1 -1.33 -11.75 -5.76
CA MET A 1 -0.03 -11.16 -5.43
C MET A 1 0.75 -11.01 -6.72
N ILE A 2 1.23 -9.79 -6.99
CA ILE A 2 2.14 -9.46 -8.10
C ILE A 2 3.35 -8.76 -7.47
N ILE A 3 4.56 -9.12 -7.90
CA ILE A 3 5.80 -8.53 -7.39
C ILE A 3 6.47 -7.79 -8.54
N TYR A 4 6.86 -6.54 -8.28
CA TYR A 4 7.63 -5.69 -9.18
C TYR A 4 8.98 -5.41 -8.52
N SER A 5 10.03 -5.24 -9.31
CA SER A 5 11.37 -4.89 -8.83
C SER A 5 11.95 -3.82 -9.74
N ASN A 6 12.67 -2.86 -9.17
CA ASN A 6 13.45 -1.90 -9.94
C ASN A 6 14.91 -2.37 -10.13
N ASP A 7 15.70 -1.63 -10.91
CA ASP A 7 17.11 -1.94 -11.18
C ASP A 7 18.01 -1.91 -9.93
N ALA A 8 17.55 -1.28 -8.85
CA ALA A 8 18.22 -1.25 -7.55
C ALA A 8 17.87 -2.44 -6.64
N GLY A 9 16.99 -3.35 -7.10
CA GLY A 9 16.53 -4.51 -6.35
C GLY A 9 15.46 -4.20 -5.29
N VAL A 10 14.90 -2.99 -5.30
CA VAL A 10 13.78 -2.65 -4.40
C VAL A 10 12.51 -3.28 -4.95
N GLU A 11 11.84 -4.06 -4.10
CA GLU A 11 10.60 -4.74 -4.45
C GLU A 11 9.36 -3.92 -4.06
N LEU A 12 8.32 -4.05 -4.88
CA LEU A 12 6.97 -3.60 -4.61
C LEU A 12 6.01 -4.77 -4.80
N ILE A 13 5.22 -5.04 -3.76
CA ILE A 13 4.25 -6.12 -3.74
C ILE A 13 2.86 -5.50 -3.88
N LEU A 14 2.10 -5.94 -4.88
CA LEU A 14 0.69 -5.61 -5.07
C LEU A 14 -0.17 -6.82 -4.74
N ASN A 15 -1.01 -6.66 -3.72
CA ASN A 15 -2.06 -7.60 -3.35
C ASN A 15 -3.42 -7.01 -3.74
N GLN A 16 -4.23 -7.81 -4.42
CA GLN A 16 -5.62 -7.49 -4.74
C GLN A 16 -6.49 -8.66 -4.28
N ARG A 17 -7.55 -8.36 -3.53
CA ARG A 17 -8.52 -9.36 -3.06
C ARG A 17 -9.94 -8.80 -3.17
N PRO A 18 -10.95 -9.63 -3.48
CA PRO A 18 -12.34 -9.20 -3.38
C PRO A 18 -12.65 -8.68 -1.97
N ILE A 19 -13.52 -7.68 -1.85
CA ILE A 19 -14.09 -7.27 -0.56
C ILE A 19 -14.90 -8.45 -0.02
N LYS A 20 -14.25 -9.19 0.88
CA LYS A 20 -14.84 -10.12 1.82
C LYS A 20 -14.30 -9.70 3.19
N SER A 21 -15.06 -9.94 4.25
CA SER A 21 -14.60 -9.67 5.62
C SER A 21 -13.18 -10.21 5.81
N GLY A 22 -12.23 -9.32 6.09
CA GLY A 22 -10.82 -9.66 6.18
C GLY A 22 -10.14 -8.79 7.23
N THR A 23 -9.29 -9.42 8.03
CA THR A 23 -8.46 -8.73 9.03
C THR A 23 -7.10 -8.46 8.40
N SER A 24 -6.64 -7.22 8.45
CA SER A 24 -5.22 -6.89 8.23
C SER A 24 -4.63 -6.59 9.62
N LEU A 25 -3.62 -7.37 10.02
CA LEU A 25 -2.86 -7.13 11.24
C LEU A 25 -1.68 -6.24 10.86
N ILE A 26 -1.61 -5.06 11.45
CA ILE A 26 -0.55 -4.09 11.20
C ILE A 26 0.10 -3.79 12.53
N ASP A 27 1.42 -3.91 12.58
CA ASP A 27 2.22 -3.50 13.72
C ASP A 27 2.16 -1.97 13.84
N ASN A 28 1.69 -1.48 14.99
CA ASN A 28 1.48 -0.06 15.24
C ASN A 28 2.59 0.58 16.08
N GLU A 29 3.59 -0.18 16.54
CA GLU A 29 4.64 0.34 17.42
C GLU A 29 5.64 1.23 16.66
N TYR A 30 5.81 1.01 15.34
CA TYR A 30 6.77 1.74 14.50
C TYR A 30 6.16 2.36 13.23
N THR A 31 4.84 2.50 13.20
CA THR A 31 4.11 2.91 12.00
C THR A 31 3.28 4.16 12.24
N THR A 32 3.44 5.17 11.38
CA THR A 32 2.54 6.33 11.35
C THR A 32 1.34 6.03 10.44
N PHE A 33 0.13 6.10 11.01
CA PHE A 33 -1.12 5.93 10.26
C PHE A 33 -1.61 7.26 9.69
N ILE A 34 -1.92 7.27 8.39
CA ILE A 34 -2.39 8.45 7.66
C ILE A 34 -3.55 8.04 6.73
N GLU A 35 -4.70 8.71 6.85
CA GLU A 35 -5.76 8.60 5.85
C GLU A 35 -5.40 9.41 4.61
N VAL A 36 -5.51 8.80 3.43
CA VAL A 36 -5.14 9.41 2.15
C VAL A 36 -6.24 9.23 1.11
N ASN A 37 -6.26 10.08 0.09
CA ASN A 37 -7.13 9.90 -1.06
C ASN A 37 -6.39 9.13 -2.16
N VAL A 38 -6.96 8.02 -2.65
CA VAL A 38 -6.45 7.25 -3.79
C VAL A 38 -7.47 7.33 -4.91
N SER A 39 -7.27 8.28 -5.83
CA SER A 39 -8.15 8.52 -6.98
C SER A 39 -9.65 8.57 -6.63
N GLY A 40 -9.99 9.33 -5.58
CA GLY A 40 -11.35 9.50 -5.09
C GLY A 40 -11.84 8.45 -4.07
N ASN A 41 -11.04 7.42 -3.76
CA ASN A 41 -11.36 6.45 -2.72
C ASN A 41 -10.57 6.74 -1.44
N THR A 42 -11.13 6.42 -0.27
CA THR A 42 -10.37 6.44 0.99
C THR A 42 -9.34 5.32 0.99
N GLY A 43 -8.08 5.70 1.24
CA GLY A 43 -6.97 4.80 1.48
C GLY A 43 -6.35 5.05 2.85
N TYR A 44 -5.61 4.07 3.33
CA TYR A 44 -4.92 4.06 4.61
C TYR A 44 -3.45 3.77 4.36
N LEU A 45 -2.62 4.76 4.62
CA LEU A 45 -1.17 4.68 4.53
C LEU A 45 -0.59 4.40 5.92
N PHE A 46 0.26 3.39 5.96
CA PHE A 46 1.03 2.95 7.10
C PHE A 46 2.49 3.22 6.76
N LYS A 47 2.96 4.39 7.19
CA LYS A 47 4.32 4.85 6.92
C LYS A 47 5.25 4.27 7.96
N SER A 48 6.26 3.52 7.52
CA SER A 48 7.33 3.04 8.39
C SER A 48 8.14 4.23 8.90
N ASN A 49 8.51 4.19 10.18
CA ASN A 49 9.44 5.14 10.79
C ASN A 49 10.89 4.64 10.77
N THR A 50 11.17 3.48 10.17
CA THR A 50 12.50 2.87 10.02
C THR A 50 12.83 2.67 8.53
N GLU A 51 14.10 2.72 8.16
CA GLU A 51 14.53 2.43 6.78
C GLU A 51 14.39 0.94 6.41
N ASP A 52 14.29 0.07 7.42
CA ASP A 52 14.24 -1.38 7.25
C ASP A 52 12.84 -1.94 7.06
N ASP A 53 11.80 -1.25 7.53
CA ASP A 53 10.40 -1.69 7.39
C ASP A 53 9.71 -1.04 6.18
N PRO A 54 8.85 -1.77 5.46
CA PRO A 54 8.17 -1.25 4.29
C PRO A 54 7.01 -0.33 4.65
N ASN A 55 6.74 0.62 3.76
CA ASN A 55 5.48 1.34 3.74
C ASN A 55 4.36 0.43 3.22
N VAL A 56 3.16 0.54 3.80
CA VAL A 56 1.97 -0.20 3.37
C VAL A 56 0.85 0.77 3.04
N LEU A 57 0.25 0.67 1.86
CA LEU A 57 -0.91 1.45 1.45
C LEU A 57 -2.07 0.52 1.11
N ILE A 58 -3.19 0.66 1.81
CA ILE A 58 -4.40 -0.15 1.62
C ILE A 58 -5.54 0.75 1.19
N TRP A 59 -6.24 0.41 0.10
CA TRP A 59 -7.46 1.11 -0.29
C TRP A 59 -8.48 0.14 -0.88
N SER A 60 -9.73 0.59 -0.96
CA SER A 60 -10.78 -0.18 -1.61
C SER A 60 -11.31 0.56 -2.83
N SER A 61 -11.59 -0.16 -3.90
CA SER A 61 -12.24 0.38 -5.09
C SER A 61 -12.92 -0.75 -5.86
N ASN A 62 -14.08 -0.49 -6.47
CA ASN A 62 -14.81 -1.43 -7.34
C ASN A 62 -15.02 -2.84 -6.74
N GLY A 63 -15.27 -2.95 -5.44
CA GLY A 63 -15.49 -4.24 -4.79
C GLY A 63 -14.22 -5.06 -4.51
N ALA A 64 -13.03 -4.46 -4.68
CA ALA A 64 -11.75 -5.05 -4.33
C ALA A 64 -11.01 -4.20 -3.29
N VAL A 65 -10.22 -4.87 -2.45
CA VAL A 65 -9.19 -4.27 -1.61
C VAL A 65 -7.85 -4.43 -2.32
N PHE A 66 -7.12 -3.34 -2.40
CA PHE A 66 -5.77 -3.27 -2.90
C PHE A 66 -4.83 -2.97 -1.74
N GLU A 67 -3.65 -3.56 -1.78
CA GLU A 67 -2.58 -3.36 -0.82
C GLU A 67 -1.27 -3.28 -1.59
N LEU A 68 -0.54 -2.20 -1.36
CA LEU A 68 0.82 -2.00 -1.85
C LEU A 68 1.78 -2.03 -0.67
N THR A 69 2.85 -2.81 -0.80
CA THR A 69 3.92 -2.92 0.21
C THR A 69 5.26 -2.74 -0.45
N SER A 70 6.06 -1.77 0.01
CA SER A 70 7.39 -1.51 -0.55
C SER A 70 8.23 -0.60 0.36
N LYS A 71 9.55 -0.67 0.21
CA LYS A 71 10.51 0.25 0.88
C LYS A 71 10.71 1.59 0.16
N ILE A 72 9.98 1.84 -0.94
CA ILE A 72 10.00 3.15 -1.59
C ILE A 72 9.30 4.21 -0.74
N GLU A 73 9.59 5.48 -1.03
CA GLU A 73 8.94 6.62 -0.38
C GLU A 73 7.41 6.57 -0.48
N SER A 74 6.73 6.99 0.59
CA SER A 74 5.27 6.99 0.70
C SER A 74 4.57 7.73 -0.45
N GLU A 75 5.16 8.83 -0.89
CA GLU A 75 4.67 9.67 -1.97
C GLU A 75 4.73 8.92 -3.32
N GLN A 76 5.77 8.13 -3.55
CA GLN A 76 5.87 7.29 -4.75
C GLN A 76 4.87 6.13 -4.69
N LEU A 77 4.67 5.53 -3.51
CA LEU A 77 3.68 4.49 -3.30
C LEU A 77 2.25 4.98 -3.64
N LEU A 78 1.94 6.22 -3.25
CA LEU A 78 0.66 6.86 -3.56
C LEU A 78 0.48 7.10 -5.06
N LEU A 79 1.50 7.62 -5.75
CA LEU A 79 1.46 7.81 -7.21
C LEU A 79 1.23 6.49 -7.96
N ILE A 80 1.85 5.40 -7.49
CA ILE A 80 1.63 4.07 -8.07
C ILE A 80 0.18 3.63 -7.85
N ALA A 81 -0.35 3.81 -6.63
CA ALA A 81 -1.75 3.47 -6.33
C ALA A 81 -2.74 4.23 -7.21
N GLU A 82 -2.49 5.53 -7.46
CA GLU A 82 -3.31 6.37 -8.35
C GLU A 82 -3.23 5.95 -9.83
N SER A 83 -2.11 5.33 -10.23
CA SER A 83 -1.91 4.87 -11.61
C SER A 83 -2.61 3.53 -11.93
N ILE A 84 -3.02 2.77 -10.91
CA ILE A 84 -3.66 1.47 -11.10
C ILE A 84 -5.05 1.68 -11.71
N LYS A 85 -5.20 1.19 -12.95
CA LYS A 85 -6.47 1.23 -13.67
C LYS A 85 -7.48 0.31 -12.98
N LYS A 86 -8.67 0.87 -12.72
CA LYS A 86 -9.77 0.27 -11.99
C LYS A 86 -10.64 -0.65 -12.85
#